data_AF-A0A2M7XYP8-F1
#
_entry.id   AF-A0A2M7XYP8-F1
#
_cell.length_a   1.000
_cell.length_b   1.000
_cell.length_c   1.000
_cell.angle_alpha   90.00
_cell.angle_beta   90.00
_cell.angle_gamma   90.00
#
_symmetry.space_group_name_H-M   'P 1'
#
loop_
_entity.id
_entity.type
_entity.pdbx_description
1 polymer ?
#
loop_
_entity_poly.entity_id
_entity_poly.type
_entity_poly.pdbx_seq_one_letter_code
_entity_poly.pdbx_strand_id
1 'polypeptide(L)'
;KLFKLAFDGIFSFSFIPLQIMFVLGSTSLFLSIIGIFWAIYMKFFTTAYNRVPGFATTTILIMFVGGLQLFSIGIMGEYLRRVYDEVKQRPQYIIESKIGF
;
A
#
# COMPACT_ATOMS: atom_id res chain seq x y z
N LYS A 1 -1.90 24.70 -1.29
CA LYS A 1 -1.38 24.92 0.09
C LYS A 1 -2.25 24.23 1.15
N LEU A 2 -3.57 24.46 1.17
CA LEU A 2 -4.49 23.86 2.16
C LEU A 2 -4.62 22.33 2.07
N PHE A 3 -4.77 21.77 0.85
CA PHE A 3 -4.83 20.30 0.66
C PHE A 3 -3.59 19.58 1.18
N LYS A 4 -2.40 20.14 0.93
CA LYS A 4 -1.16 19.58 1.44
C LYS A 4 -1.15 19.56 2.98
N LEU A 5 -1.61 20.64 3.61
CA LEU A 5 -1.72 20.72 5.08
C LEU A 5 -2.71 19.69 5.63
N ALA A 6 -3.84 19.46 4.94
CA ALA A 6 -4.84 18.47 5.33
C ALA A 6 -4.32 17.03 5.22
N PHE A 7 -3.63 16.71 4.12
CA PHE A 7 -2.96 15.41 3.97
C PHE A 7 -1.86 15.23 5.04
N ASP A 8 -1.03 16.24 5.28
CA ASP A 8 -0.02 16.20 6.33
C ASP A 8 -0.61 15.95 7.72
N GLY A 9 -1.77 16.54 8.02
CA GLY A 9 -2.50 16.30 9.28
C GLY A 9 -2.99 14.86 9.41
N ILE A 10 -3.58 14.29 8.35
CA ILE A 10 -4.06 12.91 8.35
C ILE A 10 -2.91 11.91 8.52
N PHE A 11 -1.78 12.11 7.83
CA PHE A 11 -0.61 11.23 7.91
C PHE A 11 0.19 11.41 9.21
N SER A 12 0.25 12.61 9.80
CA SER A 12 0.96 12.87 11.06
C SER A 12 0.25 12.28 12.29
N PHE A 13 -1.08 12.38 12.33
CA PHE A 13 -1.84 12.09 13.54
C PHE A 13 -2.70 10.83 13.45
N SER A 14 -2.64 10.09 12.34
CA SER A 14 -3.51 8.94 12.13
C SER A 14 -2.85 7.78 11.37
N PHE A 15 -3.15 6.56 11.83
CA PHE A 15 -2.76 5.32 11.17
C PHE A 15 -3.83 4.79 10.20
N ILE A 16 -4.95 5.51 10.06
CA ILE A 16 -6.10 5.12 9.24
C ILE A 16 -5.71 4.81 7.78
N PRO A 17 -4.91 5.65 7.08
CA PRO A 17 -4.49 5.35 5.71
C PRO A 17 -3.74 4.03 5.59
N LEU A 18 -2.85 3.73 6.54
CA LEU A 18 -2.08 2.49 6.57
C LEU A 18 -2.97 1.27 6.85
N GLN A 19 -3.93 1.40 7.76
CA GLN A 19 -4.89 0.34 8.09
C GLN A 19 -5.81 0.01 6.91
N ILE A 20 -6.28 1.01 6.16
CA ILE A 20 -7.09 0.78 4.95
C ILE A 20 -6.31 -0.06 3.94
N MET A 21 -5.03 0.27 3.71
CA MET A 21 -4.18 -0.49 2.80
C MET A 21 -3.94 -1.93 3.27
N PHE A 22 -3.75 -2.12 4.58
CA PHE A 22 -3.64 -3.45 5.15
C PHE A 22 -4.91 -4.29 4.93
N VAL A 23 -6.09 -3.72 5.12
CA VAL A 23 -7.37 -4.40 4.88
C VAL A 23 -7.57 -4.72 3.39
N LEU A 24 -7.25 -3.78 2.50
CA LEU A 24 -7.31 -4.01 1.05
C LEU A 24 -6.35 -5.11 0.60
N GLY A 25 -5.12 -5.12 1.12
CA GLY A 25 -4.15 -6.17 0.84
C GLY A 25 -4.60 -7.54 1.37
N SER A 26 -5.12 -7.58 2.59
CA SER A 26 -5.61 -8.81 3.23
C SER A 26 -6.81 -9.41 2.49
N THR A 27 -7.79 -8.57 2.10
CA THR A 27 -8.94 -9.03 1.31
C THR A 27 -8.52 -9.54 -0.07
N SER A 28 -7.60 -8.85 -0.76
CA SER A 28 -7.05 -9.33 -2.03
C SER A 28 -6.34 -10.68 -1.88
N LEU A 29 -5.56 -10.88 -0.81
CA LEU A 29 -4.87 -12.15 -0.55
C LEU A 29 -5.87 -13.30 -0.32
N PHE A 30 -6.93 -13.06 0.46
CA PHE A 30 -7.97 -14.04 0.69
C PHE A 30 -8.70 -14.43 -0.61
N LEU A 31 -9.05 -13.45 -1.45
CA LEU A 31 -9.63 -13.67 -2.79
C LEU A 31 -8.70 -14.49 -3.70
N SER A 32 -7.39 -14.22 -3.68
CA SER A 32 -6.42 -14.98 -4.48
C SER A 32 -6.34 -16.44 -4.04
N ILE A 33 -6.38 -16.73 -2.74
CA ILE A 33 -6.39 -18.11 -2.21
C ILE A 33 -7.62 -18.87 -2.72
N ILE A 34 -8.81 -18.28 -2.63
CA ILE A 34 -10.04 -18.88 -3.15
C ILE A 34 -9.93 -19.11 -4.66
N GLY A 35 -9.40 -18.13 -5.40
CA GLY A 35 -9.18 -18.22 -6.85
C GLY A 35 -8.24 -19.36 -7.24
N ILE A 36 -7.19 -19.63 -6.46
CA ILE A 36 -6.26 -20.75 -6.69
C ILE A 36 -6.98 -22.08 -6.53
N PHE A 37 -7.74 -22.29 -5.45
CA PHE A 37 -8.51 -23.52 -5.25
C PHE A 37 -9.54 -23.74 -6.37
N TRP A 38 -10.21 -22.67 -6.79
CA TRP A 38 -11.15 -22.72 -7.91
C TRP A 38 -10.48 -23.08 -9.24
N ALA A 39 -9.30 -22.49 -9.52
CA ALA A 39 -8.54 -22.79 -10.73
C ALA A 39 -8.03 -24.25 -10.76
N ILE A 40 -7.59 -24.79 -9.61
CA ILE A 40 -7.20 -26.19 -9.46
C ILE A 40 -8.40 -27.10 -9.72
N TYR A 41 -9.56 -26.80 -9.12
CA TYR A 41 -10.79 -27.56 -9.33
C TYR A 41 -11.18 -27.60 -10.82
N MET A 42 -11.19 -26.45 -11.49
CA MET A 42 -11.48 -26.37 -12.92
C MET A 42 -10.49 -27.18 -13.78
N LYS A 43 -9.20 -27.19 -13.40
CA LYS A 43 -8.16 -27.91 -14.15
C LYS A 43 -8.35 -29.44 -14.09
N PHE A 44 -8.74 -29.99 -12.94
CA PHE A 44 -8.82 -31.44 -12.75
C PHE A 44 -10.21 -32.03 -13.04
N PHE A 45 -11.28 -31.27 -12.83
CA PHE A 45 -12.66 -31.79 -12.90
C PHE A 45 -13.45 -31.28 -14.12
N THR A 46 -12.87 -30.46 -15.00
CA THR A 46 -13.62 -29.87 -16.14
C THR A 46 -12.78 -29.84 -17.43
N THR A 47 -13.28 -30.47 -18.50
CA THR A 47 -12.65 -30.52 -19.84
C THR A 47 -12.67 -29.17 -20.58
N ALA A 48 -13.36 -28.16 -20.04
CA ALA A 48 -13.52 -26.83 -20.63
C ALA A 48 -12.32 -25.88 -20.38
N TYR A 49 -11.24 -26.34 -19.75
CA TYR A 49 -10.04 -25.52 -19.49
C TYR A 49 -9.48 -24.85 -20.77
N ASN A 50 -9.60 -25.51 -21.93
CA ASN A 50 -9.14 -24.98 -23.22
C ASN A 50 -10.00 -23.83 -23.80
N ARG A 51 -11.10 -23.43 -23.16
CA ARG A 51 -12.06 -22.44 -23.71
C ARG A 51 -12.07 -21.09 -22.99
N VAL A 52 -11.12 -20.77 -22.13
CA VAL A 52 -11.14 -19.50 -21.40
C VAL A 52 -10.27 -18.45 -22.11
N PRO A 53 -10.82 -17.54 -22.93
CA PRO A 53 -10.10 -16.36 -23.38
C PRO A 53 -9.87 -15.44 -22.18
N GLY A 54 -8.76 -15.65 -21.47
CA GLY A 54 -8.47 -14.99 -20.20
C GLY A 54 -7.57 -13.77 -20.29
N PHE A 55 -6.86 -13.57 -21.41
CA PHE A 55 -5.71 -12.65 -21.48
C PHE A 55 -6.07 -11.19 -21.16
N ALA A 56 -7.14 -10.64 -21.74
CA ALA A 56 -7.54 -9.26 -21.49
C ALA A 56 -7.96 -9.05 -20.03
N THR A 57 -8.81 -9.93 -19.49
CA THR A 57 -9.33 -9.82 -18.12
C THR A 57 -8.25 -10.05 -17.06
N THR A 58 -7.35 -11.02 -17.27
CA THR A 58 -6.21 -11.25 -16.37
C THR A 58 -5.20 -10.12 -16.43
N THR A 59 -4.90 -9.59 -17.63
CA THR A 59 -3.98 -8.45 -17.76
C THR A 59 -4.50 -7.22 -17.02
N ILE A 60 -5.79 -6.88 -17.19
CA ILE A 60 -6.41 -5.76 -16.47
C ILE A 60 -6.37 -5.98 -14.96
N LEU A 61 -6.69 -7.19 -14.48
CA LEU A 61 -6.61 -7.53 -13.05
C LEU A 61 -5.19 -7.41 -12.49
N ILE A 62 -4.19 -7.92 -13.22
CA ILE A 62 -2.78 -7.82 -12.81
C ILE A 62 -2.35 -6.36 -12.75
N MET A 63 -2.68 -5.55 -13.75
CA MET A 63 -2.35 -4.12 -13.77
C MET A 63 -3.03 -3.36 -12.63
N PHE A 64 -4.30 -3.67 -12.34
CA PHE A 64 -5.04 -3.05 -11.24
C PHE A 64 -4.42 -3.41 -9.88
N VAL A 65 -4.17 -4.69 -9.61
CA VAL A 65 -3.55 -5.15 -8.37
C VAL A 65 -2.13 -4.60 -8.24
N GLY A 66 -1.34 -4.61 -9.31
CA GLY A 66 0.01 -4.05 -9.32
C GLY A 66 0.01 -2.54 -9.05
N GLY A 67 -0.92 -1.78 -9.63
CA GLY A 67 -1.11 -0.36 -9.32
C GLY A 67 -1.46 -0.11 -7.86
N LEU A 68 -2.35 -0.93 -7.28
CA LEU A 68 -2.73 -0.85 -5.86
C LEU A 68 -1.54 -1.17 -4.94
N GLN A 69 -0.69 -2.14 -5.31
CA GLN A 69 0.54 -2.46 -4.59
C GLN A 69 1.53 -1.29 -4.61
N LEU A 70 1.79 -0.69 -5.78
CA LEU A 70 2.67 0.48 -5.89
C LEU A 70 2.13 1.67 -5.08
N PHE A 71 0.81 1.90 -5.10
CA PHE A 71 0.18 2.92 -4.28
C PHE A 71 0.35 2.65 -2.77
N SER A 72 0.20 1.38 -2.35
CA SER A 72 0.45 0.93 -0.97
C SER A 72 1.88 1.18 -0.51
N ILE A 73 2.86 0.89 -1.37
CA ILE A 73 4.27 1.15 -1.09
C ILE A 73 4.53 2.66 -1.00
N GLY A 74 3.91 3.48 -1.85
CA GLY A 74 4.00 4.93 -1.77
C GLY A 74 3.54 5.49 -0.42
N ILE A 75 2.39 5.03 0.07
CA ILE A 75 1.90 5.42 1.41
C ILE A 75 2.85 4.93 2.51
N MET A 76 3.30 3.68 2.44
CA MET A 76 4.24 3.13 3.43
C MET A 76 5.56 3.92 3.46
N GLY A 77 6.06 4.35 2.31
CA GLY A 77 7.27 5.19 2.21
C GLY A 77 7.12 6.54 2.91
N GLU A 78 5.93 7.16 2.84
CA GLU A 78 5.64 8.42 3.56
C GLU A 78 5.67 8.23 5.08
N TYR A 79 5.11 7.13 5.59
CA TYR A 79 5.20 6.78 7.01
C TYR A 79 6.64 6.44 7.43
N LEU A 80 7.36 5.67 6.61
CA LEU A 80 8.74 5.30 6.88
C LEU A 80 9.67 6.53 6.93
N ARG A 81 9.44 7.51 6.06
CA ARG A 81 10.14 8.80 6.09
C ARG A 81 9.94 9.52 7.42
N ARG A 82 8.70 9.58 7.94
CA ARG A 82 8.40 10.24 9.22
C ARG A 82 9.07 9.53 10.39
N VAL A 83 9.03 8.19 10.41
CA VAL A 83 9.75 7.39 11.40
C VAL A 83 11.26 7.64 11.32
N TYR A 84 11.83 7.69 10.11
CA TYR A 84 13.23 8.02 9.92
C TYR A 84 13.58 9.41 10.44
N ASP A 85 12.77 10.43 10.15
CA ASP A 85 13.00 11.79 10.62
C ASP A 85 12.95 11.88 12.17
N GLU A 86 12.08 11.09 12.82
CA GLU A 86 12.00 10.99 14.28
C GLU A 86 13.23 10.27 14.90
N VAL A 87 13.66 9.16 14.29
CA VAL A 87 14.80 8.35 14.77
C VAL A 87 16.15 9.01 14.48
N LYS A 88 16.22 9.88 13.46
CA LYS A 88 17.46 10.55 13.03
C LYS A 88 18.04 11.47 14.11
N GLN A 89 17.26 11.88 15.12
CA GLN A 89 17.69 12.74 16.24
C GLN A 89 18.45 13.99 15.79
N ARG A 90 18.13 14.54 14.60
CA ARG A 90 18.85 15.69 14.09
C ARG A 90 18.42 16.93 14.89
N PRO A 91 19.34 17.67 15.52
CA PRO A 91 18.99 18.86 16.27
C PRO A 91 18.29 19.86 15.33
N GLN A 92 17.13 20.37 15.76
CA GLN A 92 16.29 21.29 14.97
C GLN A 92 17.01 22.60 14.68
N TYR A 93 17.91 23.01 15.57
CA TYR A 93 18.75 24.18 15.44
C TYR A 93 20.07 23.97 16.18
N ILE A 94 21.09 24.69 15.76
CA ILE A 94 22.39 24.76 16.43
C ILE A 94 22.50 26.19 16.97
N ILE A 95 22.73 26.33 18.27
CA ILE A 95 22.93 27.65 18.89
C ILE A 95 24.39 28.03 18.69
N GLU A 96 24.64 29.11 17.95
CA GLU A 96 25.99 29.63 17.73
C GLU A 96 26.47 30.50 18.90
N SER A 97 25.58 31.33 19.46
CA SER A 97 25.85 32.10 20.67
C SER A 97 24.55 32.45 21.41
N LYS A 98 24.64 32.59 22.73
CA LYS A 98 23.54 33.04 23.60
C LYS A 98 24.03 34.23 24.42
N ILE A 99 23.26 35.31 24.48
CA ILE A 99 23.53 36.48 25.32
C ILE A 99 22.42 36.55 26.38
N GLY A 100 22.80 36.44 27.66
CA GLY A 100 21.86 36.37 28.79
C GLY A 100 21.55 34.95 29.29
N PHE A 101 20.74 34.86 30.34
CA PHE A 101 20.21 33.60 30.90
C PHE A 101 19.00 33.10 30.11
#